data_AF-A0A1K1M4C4-F1
#
_entry.id   AF-A0A1K1M4C4-F1
#
_cell.length_a   1.000
_cell.length_b   1.000
_cell.length_c   1.000
_cell.angle_alpha   90.00
_cell.angle_beta   90.00
_cell.angle_gamma   90.00
#
_symmetry.space_group_name_H-M   'P 1'
#
loop_
_entity.id
_entity.type
_entity.pdbx_description
1 polymer ?
#
loop_
_entity_poly.entity_id
_entity_poly.type
_entity_poly.pdbx_seq_one_letter_code
_entity_poly.pdbx_strand_id
1 'polypeptide(L)'
;MENLVSPVLVLIIFVTLLIVFRRVSWWYWGLDQFIRTQKKQELLLEQLVIDKIGKVPTIKVKEVATGEVVEISIDGWVDLQIQYPKKFTRVY
;
A
#
# COMPACT_ATOMS: atom_id res chain seq x y z
N MET A 1 49.08 -6.07 -29.66
CA MET A 1 48.30 -5.64 -28.47
C MET A 1 46.81 -5.44 -28.77
N GLU A 2 46.37 -5.35 -30.04
CA GLU A 2 44.97 -5.08 -30.40
C GLU A 2 43.99 -6.24 -30.09
N ASN A 3 44.47 -7.49 -30.10
CA ASN A 3 43.60 -8.67 -29.86
C ASN A 3 43.27 -8.93 -28.38
N LEU A 4 44.01 -8.33 -27.44
CA LEU A 4 43.76 -8.47 -25.99
C LEU A 4 42.70 -7.47 -25.49
N VAL A 5 42.46 -6.38 -26.22
CA VAL A 5 41.49 -5.34 -25.84
C VAL A 5 40.06 -5.85 -25.97
N SER A 6 39.79 -6.68 -26.98
CA SER A 6 38.46 -7.26 -27.25
C SER A 6 37.93 -8.17 -26.12
N PRO A 7 38.66 -9.19 -25.63
CA PRO A 7 38.17 -10.04 -24.53
C PRO A 7 38.04 -9.30 -23.19
N VAL A 8 38.90 -8.30 -22.93
CA VAL A 8 38.84 -7.50 -21.70
C VAL A 8 37.57 -6.63 -21.68
N LEU A 9 37.21 -6.02 -22.81
CA LEU A 9 35.96 -5.26 -22.95
C LEU A 9 34.73 -6.15 -22.74
N VAL A 10 34.72 -7.35 -23.32
CA VAL A 10 33.64 -8.32 -23.13
C VAL A 10 33.51 -8.72 -21.66
N LEU A 11 34.63 -8.94 -20.96
CA LEU A 11 34.63 -9.27 -19.54
C LEU A 11 34.04 -8.13 -18.70
N ILE A 12 34.40 -6.88 -18.99
CA ILE A 12 33.88 -5.71 -18.27
C ILE A 12 32.37 -5.56 -18.47
N ILE A 13 31.89 -5.73 -19.70
CA ILE A 13 30.45 -5.69 -20.00
C ILE A 13 29.73 -6.80 -19.24
N PHE A 14 30.27 -8.02 -19.24
CA PHE A 14 29.68 -9.15 -18.54
C PHE A 14 29.61 -8.94 -17.02
N VAL A 15 30.69 -8.45 -16.40
CA VAL A 15 30.70 -8.10 -14.96
C VAL A 15 29.68 -7.00 -14.66
N THR A 16 29.59 -5.99 -15.52
CA THR A 16 28.61 -4.91 -15.37
C THR A 16 27.18 -5.45 -15.42
N LEU A 17 26.87 -6.32 -16.37
CA LEU A 17 25.56 -6.97 -16.48
C LEU A 17 25.22 -7.80 -15.24
N LEU A 18 26.18 -8.55 -14.68
CA LEU A 18 25.98 -9.31 -13.45
C LEU A 18 25.64 -8.40 -12.25
N ILE A 19 26.31 -7.26 -12.13
CA ILE A 19 26.03 -6.29 -11.05
C ILE A 19 24.63 -5.69 -11.21
N VAL A 20 24.25 -5.28 -12.42
CA VAL A 20 22.91 -4.74 -12.69
C VAL A 20 21.85 -5.80 -12.38
N PHE A 21 22.02 -7.03 -12.87
CA PHE A 21 21.08 -8.12 -12.64
C PHE A 21 20.90 -8.40 -11.14
N ARG A 22 22.01 -8.49 -10.39
CA ARG A 22 21.97 -8.65 -8.93
C ARG A 22 21.18 -7.55 -8.24
N ARG A 23 21.37 -6.29 -8.65
CA ARG A 23 20.69 -5.13 -8.04
C ARG A 23 19.19 -5.15 -8.32
N VAL A 24 18.80 -5.49 -9.54
CA VAL A 24 17.39 -5.64 -9.93
C VAL A 24 16.73 -6.78 -9.16
N SER A 25 17.40 -7.93 -9.03
CA SER A 25 16.88 -9.03 -8.22
C SER A 25 16.68 -8.62 -6.76
N TRP A 26 17.64 -7.92 -6.14
CA TRP A 26 17.45 -7.43 -4.77
C TRP A 26 16.27 -6.47 -4.61
N TRP A 27 16.09 -5.55 -5.56
CA TRP A 27 14.93 -4.66 -5.57
C TRP A 27 13.62 -5.43 -5.68
N TYR A 28 13.55 -6.41 -6.57
CA TYR A 28 12.38 -7.26 -6.75
C TYR A 28 12.04 -8.03 -5.47
N TRP A 29 13.03 -8.64 -4.83
CA TRP A 29 12.83 -9.38 -3.58
C TRP A 29 12.43 -8.47 -2.42
N GLY A 30 12.99 -7.26 -2.33
CA GLY A 30 12.59 -6.27 -1.34
C GLY A 30 11.14 -5.83 -1.50
N LEU A 31 10.69 -5.62 -2.74
CA LEU A 31 9.30 -5.29 -3.05
C LEU A 31 8.34 -6.44 -2.72
N ASP A 32 8.69 -7.68 -3.09
CA ASP A 32 7.87 -8.85 -2.76
C ASP A 32 7.70 -9.01 -1.23
N GLN A 33 8.80 -8.84 -0.46
CA GLN A 33 8.73 -8.87 0.99
C GLN A 33 7.88 -7.75 1.58
N PHE A 34 7.98 -6.54 1.02
CA PHE A 34 7.17 -5.41 1.46
C PHE A 34 5.67 -5.67 1.22
N ILE A 35 5.31 -6.13 0.02
CA ILE A 35 3.92 -6.46 -0.34
C ILE A 35 3.37 -7.56 0.56
N ARG A 36 4.16 -8.63 0.80
CA ARG A 36 3.76 -9.72 1.73
C ARG A 36 3.55 -9.22 3.14
N THR A 37 4.37 -8.27 3.60
CA THR A 37 4.25 -7.70 4.95
C THR A 37 3.01 -6.84 5.07
N GLN A 38 2.72 -5.99 4.09
CA GLN A 38 1.50 -5.18 4.03
C GLN A 38 0.25 -6.08 4.05
N LYS A 39 0.22 -7.14 3.23
CA LYS A 39 -0.89 -8.09 3.20
C LYS A 39 -1.08 -8.87 4.52
N LYS A 40 0.01 -9.20 5.21
CA LYS A 40 -0.07 -9.80 6.55
C LYS A 40 -0.62 -8.80 7.57
N GLN A 41 -0.22 -7.53 7.51
CA GLN A 41 -0.75 -6.50 8.40
C GLN A 41 -2.23 -6.25 8.16
N GLU A 42 -2.67 -6.24 6.91
CA GLU A 42 -4.09 -6.14 6.52
C GLU A 42 -4.92 -7.28 7.12
N LEU A 43 -4.49 -8.54 6.93
CA LEU A 43 -5.19 -9.71 7.51
C LEU A 43 -5.21 -9.68 9.05
N LEU A 44 -4.10 -9.28 9.67
CA LEU A 44 -4.05 -9.14 11.12
C LEU A 44 -4.97 -8.04 11.61
N LEU A 45 -5.06 -6.91 10.90
CA LEU A 45 -5.99 -5.82 11.22
C LEU A 45 -7.43 -6.28 11.07
N GLU A 46 -7.76 -6.97 9.97
CA GLU A 46 -9.08 -7.55 9.73
C GLU A 46 -9.46 -8.52 10.86
N GLN A 47 -8.54 -9.41 11.24
CA GLN A 47 -8.75 -10.33 12.36
C GLN A 47 -8.92 -9.59 13.69
N LEU A 48 -8.16 -8.52 13.95
CA LEU A 48 -8.27 -7.71 15.17
C LEU A 48 -9.60 -6.96 15.24
N VAL A 49 -10.09 -6.47 14.09
CA VAL A 49 -11.42 -5.83 13.98
C VAL A 49 -12.53 -6.84 14.23
N ILE A 50 -12.45 -8.04 13.66
CA ILE A 50 -13.41 -9.11 13.88
C ILE A 50 -13.40 -9.55 15.36
N ASP A 51 -12.22 -9.80 15.92
CA ASP A 51 -12.06 -10.41 17.25
C ASP A 51 -12.35 -9.42 18.39
N LYS A 52 -12.00 -8.13 18.22
CA LYS A 52 -12.29 -7.10 19.25
C LYS A 52 -13.60 -6.37 19.07
N ILE A 53 -14.09 -6.20 17.84
CA ILE A 53 -15.22 -5.32 17.56
C ILE A 53 -16.46 -6.12 17.15
N GLY A 54 -16.31 -7.29 16.53
CA GLY A 54 -17.41 -8.18 16.11
C GLY A 54 -18.32 -7.62 15.01
N LYS A 55 -18.38 -6.28 14.87
CA LYS A 55 -19.00 -5.50 13.81
C LYS A 55 -18.11 -4.30 13.52
N VAL A 56 -17.91 -3.95 12.25
CA VAL A 56 -17.20 -2.73 11.86
C VAL A 56 -17.82 -1.54 12.60
N PRO A 57 -17.03 -0.68 13.29
CA PRO A 57 -17.60 0.40 14.08
C PRO A 57 -18.41 1.32 13.16
N THR A 58 -19.65 1.59 13.56
CA THR A 58 -20.50 2.57 12.89
C THR A 58 -20.35 3.93 13.58
N ILE A 59 -20.41 4.99 12.78
CA ILE A 59 -20.41 6.37 13.23
C ILE A 59 -21.61 7.10 12.67
N LYS A 60 -22.18 7.97 13.50
CA LYS A 60 -23.28 8.83 13.11
C LYS A 60 -22.73 10.10 12.46
N VAL A 61 -23.25 10.38 11.28
CA VAL A 61 -22.85 11.54 10.48
C VAL A 61 -24.07 12.34 10.15
N LYS A 62 -23.93 13.67 10.20
CA LYS A 62 -24.96 14.60 9.79
C LYS A 62 -24.58 15.21 8.46
N GLU A 63 -25.47 15.11 7.48
CA GLU A 63 -25.33 15.84 6.23
C GLU A 63 -25.58 17.34 6.49
N VAL A 64 -24.64 18.19 6.06
CA VAL A 64 -24.66 19.63 6.36
C VAL A 64 -25.81 20.34 5.64
N ALA A 65 -26.19 19.86 4.46
CA ALA A 65 -27.21 20.47 3.61
C ALA A 65 -28.64 20.14 4.05
N THR A 66 -28.90 18.88 4.41
CA THR A 66 -30.24 18.37 4.75
C THR A 66 -30.47 18.29 6.26
N GLY A 67 -29.39 18.26 7.05
CA GLY A 67 -29.46 18.06 8.50
C GLY A 67 -29.79 16.62 8.91
N GLU A 68 -29.89 15.70 7.95
CA GLU A 68 -30.21 14.30 8.17
C GLU A 68 -29.05 13.56 8.82
N VAL A 69 -29.36 12.74 9.84
CA VAL A 69 -28.37 11.94 10.57
C VAL A 69 -28.42 10.51 10.06
N VAL A 70 -27.31 10.07 9.46
CA VAL A 70 -27.15 8.72 8.90
C VAL A 70 -26.06 7.99 9.67
N GLU A 71 -26.29 6.72 9.95
CA GLU A 71 -25.29 5.84 10.58
C GLU A 71 -24.56 5.05 9.49
N ILE A 72 -23.24 5.23 9.39
CA ILE A 72 -22.41 4.56 8.37
C ILE A 72 -21.20 3.91 9.03
N SER A 73 -20.59 2.92 8.36
CA SER A 73 -19.32 2.36 8.83
C SER A 73 -18.20 3.41 8.80
N ILE A 74 -17.19 3.24 9.66
CA ILE A 74 -15.99 4.10 9.63
C ILE A 74 -15.33 4.08 8.25
N ASP A 75 -15.27 2.95 7.57
CA ASP A 75 -14.70 2.87 6.21
C ASP A 75 -15.51 3.73 5.22
N GLY A 76 -16.85 3.61 5.25
CA GLY A 76 -17.73 4.45 4.43
C GLY A 76 -17.63 5.94 4.76
N TRP A 77 -17.33 6.30 6.01
CA TRP A 77 -17.06 7.68 6.40
C TRP A 77 -15.76 8.21 5.80
N VAL A 78 -14.69 7.43 5.85
CA VAL A 78 -13.41 7.82 5.27
C VAL A 78 -13.56 8.06 3.76
N ASP A 79 -14.27 7.17 3.07
CA ASP A 79 -14.56 7.34 1.64
C ASP A 79 -15.40 8.58 1.34
N LEU A 80 -16.43 8.86 2.15
CA LEU A 80 -17.25 10.07 2.01
C LEU A 80 -16.47 11.34 2.32
N GLN A 81 -15.50 11.29 3.24
CA GLN A 81 -14.65 12.44 3.56
C GLN A 81 -13.62 12.71 2.44
N ILE A 82 -13.14 11.66 1.76
CA ILE A 82 -12.26 11.80 0.58
C ILE A 82 -13.03 12.37 -0.61
N GLN A 83 -14.23 11.86 -0.89
CA GLN A 83 -15.04 12.30 -2.03
C GLN A 83 -15.74 13.65 -1.80
N TYR A 84 -16.21 13.90 -0.57
CA TYR A 84 -17.03 15.06 -0.21
C TYR A 84 -16.63 15.66 1.16
N PRO A 85 -15.43 16.27 1.27
CA PRO A 85 -14.82 16.67 2.55
C PRO A 85 -15.62 17.69 3.37
N LYS A 86 -16.59 18.39 2.76
CA LYS A 86 -17.39 19.45 3.41
C LYS A 86 -18.88 19.11 3.55
N LYS A 87 -19.31 17.95 3.05
CA LYS A 87 -20.74 17.62 2.92
C LYS A 87 -21.32 17.01 4.19
N PHE A 88 -20.49 16.40 5.01
CA PHE A 88 -20.90 15.63 6.17
C PHE A 88 -20.05 15.98 7.39
N THR A 89 -20.65 15.98 8.57
CA THR A 89 -19.98 16.27 9.84
C THR A 89 -20.28 15.16 10.84
N ARG A 90 -19.26 14.64 11.52
CA ARG A 90 -19.42 13.62 12.56
C ARG A 90 -20.21 14.20 13.75
N VAL A 91 -21.18 13.43 14.25
CA VAL A 91 -21.95 13.77 15.45
C VAL A 91 -21.66 12.73 16.52
N TYR A 92 -21.39 13.19 17.75
CA TYR A 92 -21.07 12.34 18.91
C TYR A 92 -22.34 11.96 19.68
#